data_AF-A0A1K1NA32-F1
#
_entry.id   AF-A0A1K1NA32-F1
#
_cell.length_a   1.000
_cell.length_b   1.000
_cell.length_c   1.000
_cell.angle_alpha   90.00
_cell.angle_beta   90.00
_cell.angle_gamma   90.00
#
_symmetry.space_group_name_H-M   'P 1'
#
loop_
_entity.id
_entity.type
_entity.pdbx_description
1 polymer ?
#
loop_
_entity_poly.entity_id
_entity_poly.type
_entity_poly.pdbx_seq_one_letter_code
_entity_poly.pdbx_strand_id
1 'polypeptide(L)'
;MEKNTVKKIKKTVISLFAAAALAASQFACAVSAADAEYIYLSGKKIARVKENGSVVLINQKDPHLNGRAINYLLNNDKRLTLVFPPERIETDRGMTLGSNKTILATGATIYQVNPQKQIINNNCTKLNYRSIENISITGGRWEIADNARMLRDTSTIRFNHGQNIKLSNMTVMTNYRSHGVEIIACRNMTLSGCKVIAEGTPSATCLEEAVQIDLASKATAPTVAQFGEQYVQGQTCYNITVQNCTIKGGRGLCCNKTATENKRFYNCYHKNIVVTGCDITGVTSEALCMHNTYGVTVKNNVIRSLGTRLDKTYSIGLNVASFGNVNCTSMPNNIIGNTVYGGLYGICVRAQEGSTVFGTTNVKNNTIYCKKGTKNCKYVKNCRSYTASGNKVYKWN
;
A
#
# COMPACT_ATOMS: atom_id res chain seq x y z
N MET A 1 -5.97 -9.42 -85.24
CA MET A 1 -6.97 -8.34 -85.08
C MET A 1 -6.75 -7.77 -83.69
N GLU A 2 -5.88 -6.78 -83.66
CA GLU A 2 -6.23 -5.39 -83.29
C GLU A 2 -6.36 -5.26 -81.77
N LYS A 3 -5.31 -4.76 -81.10
CA LYS A 3 -5.03 -3.31 -80.94
C LYS A 3 -6.19 -2.69 -80.18
N ASN A 4 -6.03 -2.15 -78.98
CA ASN A 4 -5.13 -1.07 -78.56
C ASN A 4 -5.89 -0.49 -77.33
N THR A 5 -5.37 0.10 -76.26
CA THR A 5 -4.14 0.85 -75.98
C THR A 5 -4.40 1.39 -74.56
N VAL A 6 -3.54 1.13 -73.56
CA VAL A 6 -2.42 2.03 -73.15
C VAL A 6 -2.98 3.26 -72.40
N LYS A 7 -2.49 3.72 -71.24
CA LYS A 7 -1.18 3.65 -70.57
C LYS A 7 -1.36 4.32 -69.18
N LYS A 8 -0.74 3.82 -68.10
CA LYS A 8 0.53 4.32 -67.49
C LYS A 8 0.44 5.73 -66.85
N ILE A 9 1.12 6.11 -65.77
CA ILE A 9 1.97 5.47 -64.75
C ILE A 9 2.42 6.61 -63.82
N LYS A 10 2.58 6.31 -62.53
CA LYS A 10 3.62 6.76 -61.57
C LYS A 10 3.79 8.22 -61.10
N LYS A 11 4.27 8.22 -59.84
CA LYS A 11 5.22 9.11 -59.10
C LYS A 11 4.57 10.26 -58.32
N THR A 12 4.65 10.37 -56.98
CA THR A 12 5.75 10.28 -55.98
C THR A 12 6.25 11.68 -55.57
N VAL A 13 5.80 12.13 -54.37
CA VAL A 13 6.59 12.69 -53.23
C VAL A 13 6.87 14.22 -53.14
N ILE A 14 7.01 14.68 -51.86
CA ILE A 14 7.57 15.95 -51.29
C ILE A 14 6.56 17.13 -51.24
N SER A 15 5.89 17.43 -50.12
CA SER A 15 6.30 18.12 -48.86
C SER A 15 6.32 19.65 -48.95
N LEU A 16 5.63 20.36 -48.04
CA LEU A 16 6.20 21.34 -47.08
C LEU A 16 5.09 22.07 -46.29
N PHE A 17 5.44 22.40 -45.04
CA PHE A 17 4.75 23.31 -44.13
C PHE A 17 4.72 24.77 -44.64
N ALA A 18 3.65 25.52 -44.33
CA ALA A 18 3.71 26.83 -43.65
C ALA A 18 2.30 27.42 -43.46
N ALA A 19 2.12 28.10 -42.32
CA ALA A 19 0.90 28.72 -41.84
C ALA A 19 0.61 30.10 -42.47
N ALA A 20 -0.66 30.51 -42.50
CA ALA A 20 -1.07 31.91 -42.33
C ALA A 20 -2.54 31.97 -41.86
N ALA A 21 -2.79 32.92 -40.96
CA ALA A 21 -3.97 33.03 -40.12
C ALA A 21 -5.10 33.92 -40.70
N LEU A 22 -6.26 33.80 -40.06
CA LEU A 22 -7.34 34.79 -39.91
C LEU A 22 -8.16 35.17 -41.15
N ALA A 23 -9.35 34.55 -41.23
CA ALA A 23 -10.57 35.29 -41.54
C ALA A 23 -11.67 34.84 -40.56
N ALA A 24 -11.99 35.71 -39.61
CA ALA A 24 -13.18 35.57 -38.78
C ALA A 24 -14.40 35.74 -39.68
N SER A 25 -15.16 34.66 -39.88
CA SER A 25 -16.55 34.76 -40.28
C SER A 25 -17.37 33.98 -39.27
N GLN A 26 -18.24 34.72 -38.58
CA GLN A 26 -19.20 34.20 -37.63
C GLN A 26 -20.18 33.31 -38.38
N PHE A 27 -19.96 32.01 -38.34
CA PHE A 27 -21.03 31.04 -38.27
C PHE A 27 -20.86 30.32 -36.94
N ALA A 28 -21.65 30.74 -35.95
CA ALA A 28 -21.94 29.92 -34.78
C ALA A 28 -22.71 28.68 -35.27
N CYS A 29 -21.98 27.73 -35.85
CA CYS A 29 -22.47 26.37 -35.93
C CYS A 29 -22.40 25.88 -34.49
N ALA A 30 -23.57 25.74 -33.86
CA ALA A 30 -23.70 25.08 -32.59
C ALA A 30 -22.87 23.79 -32.66
N VAL A 31 -21.75 23.75 -31.93
CA VAL A 31 -21.08 22.50 -31.64
C VAL A 31 -22.12 21.71 -30.87
N SER A 32 -22.81 20.79 -31.54
CA SER A 32 -23.64 19.82 -30.86
C SER A 32 -22.72 19.17 -29.85
N ALA A 33 -23.03 19.32 -28.56
CA ALA A 33 -22.38 18.54 -27.52
C ALA A 33 -22.38 17.08 -28.01
N ALA A 34 -21.20 16.54 -28.33
CA ALA A 34 -21.08 15.15 -28.74
C ALA A 34 -21.78 14.33 -27.65
N ASP A 35 -22.76 13.52 -28.04
CA ASP A 35 -23.56 12.73 -27.11
C ASP A 35 -22.61 12.00 -26.17
N ALA A 36 -22.67 12.33 -24.88
CA ALA A 36 -21.77 11.75 -23.91
C ALA A 36 -21.86 10.22 -23.98
N GLU A 37 -20.76 9.53 -24.26
CA GLU A 37 -20.76 8.08 -24.31
C GLU A 37 -20.93 7.53 -22.88
N TYR A 38 -21.96 6.71 -22.69
CA TYR A 38 -22.28 6.10 -21.40
C TYR A 38 -21.94 4.61 -21.43
N ILE A 39 -21.40 4.11 -20.32
CA ILE A 39 -21.24 2.68 -20.09
C ILE A 39 -22.48 2.16 -19.35
N TYR A 40 -23.02 1.04 -19.84
CA TYR A 40 -24.21 0.42 -19.27
C TYR A 40 -23.89 -0.93 -18.64
N LEU A 41 -24.55 -1.23 -17.53
CA LEU A 41 -24.59 -2.56 -16.93
C LEU A 41 -26.04 -2.94 -16.69
N SER A 42 -26.51 -4.02 -17.32
CA SER A 42 -27.91 -4.47 -17.22
C SER A 42 -28.92 -3.34 -17.52
N GLY A 43 -28.66 -2.55 -18.57
CA GLY A 43 -29.52 -1.44 -19.00
C GLY A 43 -29.44 -0.16 -18.14
N LYS A 44 -28.62 -0.15 -17.07
CA LYS A 44 -28.42 1.04 -16.23
C LYS A 44 -27.14 1.78 -16.61
N LYS A 45 -27.20 3.11 -16.69
CA LYS A 45 -26.02 3.97 -16.88
C LYS A 45 -25.16 3.93 -15.62
N ILE A 46 -23.95 3.41 -15.73
CA ILE A 46 -23.03 3.24 -14.59
C ILE A 46 -21.81 4.16 -14.65
N ALA A 47 -21.47 4.67 -15.82
CA ALA A 47 -20.36 5.60 -15.98
C ALA A 47 -20.51 6.46 -17.24
N ARG A 48 -19.82 7.59 -17.26
CA ARG A 48 -19.69 8.48 -18.42
C ARG A 48 -18.23 8.49 -18.89
N VAL A 49 -18.01 8.29 -20.18
CA VAL A 49 -16.69 8.44 -20.81
C VAL A 49 -16.48 9.91 -21.13
N LYS A 50 -15.32 10.46 -20.75
CA LYS A 50 -14.88 11.81 -21.13
C LYS A 50 -14.10 11.77 -22.44
N GLU A 51 -14.01 12.91 -23.13
CA GLU A 51 -13.23 13.08 -24.36
C GLU A 51 -11.77 12.64 -24.22
N ASN A 52 -11.17 12.83 -23.03
CA ASN A 52 -9.80 12.39 -22.74
C ASN A 52 -9.66 10.88 -22.45
N GLY A 53 -10.72 10.09 -22.65
CA GLY A 53 -10.77 8.64 -22.42
C GLY A 53 -10.89 8.21 -20.95
N SER A 54 -10.94 9.15 -19.99
CA SER A 54 -11.22 8.80 -18.59
C SER A 54 -12.70 8.49 -18.39
N VAL A 55 -12.99 7.58 -17.46
CA VAL A 55 -14.34 7.12 -17.16
C VAL A 55 -14.75 7.65 -15.79
N VAL A 56 -15.85 8.39 -15.71
CA VAL A 56 -16.42 8.90 -14.45
C VAL A 56 -17.51 7.96 -13.98
N LEU A 57 -17.36 7.40 -12.78
CA LEU A 57 -18.41 6.60 -12.16
C LEU A 57 -19.67 7.47 -11.94
N ILE A 58 -20.84 6.92 -12.25
CA ILE A 58 -22.12 7.51 -11.87
C ILE A 58 -22.54 6.81 -10.57
N ASN A 59 -22.57 7.56 -9.46
CA ASN A 59 -23.02 7.05 -8.18
C ASN A 59 -24.49 6.63 -8.26
N GLN A 60 -24.77 5.42 -7.79
CA GLN A 60 -26.10 4.83 -7.73
C GLN A 60 -26.62 4.91 -6.30
N LYS A 61 -27.95 5.00 -6.15
CA LYS A 61 -28.59 4.90 -4.82
C LYS A 61 -28.44 3.53 -4.18
N ASP A 62 -28.29 2.48 -5.00
CA ASP A 62 -28.15 1.10 -4.55
C ASP A 62 -26.67 0.72 -4.39
N PRO A 63 -26.19 0.42 -3.17
CA PRO A 63 -24.83 -0.03 -2.92
C PRO A 63 -24.45 -1.28 -3.71
N HIS A 64 -25.41 -2.16 -3.99
CA HIS A 64 -25.18 -3.37 -4.76
C HIS A 64 -24.82 -3.07 -6.21
N LEU A 65 -25.57 -2.16 -6.83
CA LEU A 65 -25.30 -1.73 -8.19
C LEU A 65 -23.97 -0.96 -8.29
N ASN A 66 -23.64 -0.11 -7.31
CA ASN A 66 -22.32 0.52 -7.22
C ASN A 66 -21.20 -0.52 -7.20
N GLY A 67 -21.30 -1.51 -6.30
CA GLY A 67 -20.31 -2.58 -6.19
C GLY A 67 -20.15 -3.38 -7.49
N ARG A 68 -21.25 -3.71 -8.17
CA ARG A 68 -21.22 -4.40 -9.47
C ARG A 68 -20.64 -3.52 -10.59
N ALA A 69 -21.03 -2.25 -10.66
CA ALA A 69 -20.53 -1.30 -11.64
C ALA A 69 -19.02 -1.11 -11.54
N ILE A 70 -18.52 -0.91 -10.32
CA ILE A 70 -17.09 -0.71 -10.07
C ILE A 70 -16.30 -1.96 -10.44
N ASN A 71 -16.77 -3.16 -10.07
CA ASN A 71 -16.12 -4.41 -10.47
C ASN A 71 -16.16 -4.63 -11.99
N TYR A 72 -17.26 -4.29 -12.66
CA TYR A 72 -17.35 -4.39 -14.12
C TYR A 72 -16.28 -3.55 -14.82
N LEU A 73 -16.00 -2.35 -14.29
CA LEU A 73 -14.99 -1.44 -14.84
C LEU A 73 -13.56 -1.87 -14.47
N LEU A 74 -13.34 -2.36 -13.25
CA LEU A 74 -11.99 -2.56 -12.70
C LEU A 74 -11.47 -4.00 -12.77
N ASN A 75 -12.32 -5.02 -12.82
CA ASN A 75 -11.92 -6.43 -12.76
C ASN A 75 -11.55 -6.99 -14.15
N ASN A 76 -10.53 -6.43 -14.75
CA ASN A 76 -9.93 -6.84 -16.03
C ASN A 76 -8.55 -6.19 -16.16
N ASP A 77 -7.76 -6.54 -17.17
CA ASP A 77 -6.40 -5.97 -17.36
C ASP A 77 -6.36 -4.78 -18.35
N LYS A 78 -7.51 -4.33 -18.88
CA LYS A 78 -7.55 -3.21 -19.84
C LYS A 78 -7.14 -1.91 -19.17
N ARG A 79 -6.36 -1.09 -19.86
CA ARG A 79 -5.96 0.22 -19.32
C ARG A 79 -7.20 1.09 -19.07
N LEU A 80 -7.34 1.61 -17.86
CA LEU A 80 -8.47 2.45 -17.49
C LEU A 80 -8.04 3.53 -16.49
N THR A 81 -8.51 4.76 -16.71
CA THR A 81 -8.54 5.81 -15.69
C THR A 81 -9.98 5.97 -15.21
N LEU A 82 -10.28 5.49 -14.01
CA LEU A 82 -11.58 5.62 -13.35
C LEU A 82 -11.56 6.83 -12.40
N VAL A 83 -12.54 7.71 -12.52
CA VAL A 83 -12.74 8.87 -11.66
C VAL A 83 -13.97 8.63 -10.80
N PHE A 84 -13.79 8.66 -9.48
CA PHE A 84 -14.90 8.69 -8.53
C PHE A 84 -15.40 10.13 -8.39
N PRO A 85 -16.73 10.37 -8.44
CA PRO A 85 -17.28 11.69 -8.18
C PRO A 85 -17.01 12.10 -6.72
N PRO A 86 -16.90 13.42 -6.42
CA PRO A 86 -16.53 13.94 -5.10
C PRO A 86 -17.71 13.90 -4.12
N GLU A 87 -18.21 12.70 -3.86
CA GLU A 87 -19.38 12.44 -3.03
C GLU A 87 -19.22 11.12 -2.27
N ARG A 88 -20.20 10.79 -1.41
CA ARG A 88 -20.25 9.51 -0.73
C ARG A 88 -20.85 8.44 -1.64
N ILE A 89 -20.09 7.36 -1.83
CA ILE A 89 -20.45 6.21 -2.65
C ILE A 89 -20.41 4.98 -1.76
N GLU A 90 -21.57 4.36 -1.59
CA GLU A 90 -21.70 3.14 -0.80
C GLU A 90 -21.60 1.90 -1.71
N THR A 91 -20.93 0.87 -1.22
CA THR A 91 -20.79 -0.43 -1.89
C THR A 91 -20.95 -1.56 -0.88
N ASP A 92 -21.57 -2.66 -1.26
CA ASP A 92 -21.72 -3.87 -0.43
C ASP A 92 -20.75 -5.01 -0.85
N ARG A 93 -19.89 -4.73 -1.83
CA ARG A 93 -18.93 -5.66 -2.42
C ARG A 93 -17.55 -5.05 -2.47
N GLY A 94 -16.53 -5.90 -2.35
CA GLY A 94 -15.16 -5.49 -2.57
C GLY A 94 -14.88 -5.24 -4.05
N MET A 95 -13.99 -4.30 -4.33
CA MET A 95 -13.52 -3.92 -5.66
C MET A 95 -12.32 -4.78 -6.00
N THR A 96 -12.53 -5.80 -6.82
CA THR A 96 -11.45 -6.65 -7.33
C THR A 96 -10.81 -5.97 -8.53
N LEU A 97 -9.54 -5.60 -8.38
CA LEU A 97 -8.76 -4.93 -9.42
C LEU A 97 -8.07 -5.96 -10.31
N GLY A 98 -8.07 -5.70 -11.62
CA GLY A 98 -7.04 -6.19 -12.53
C GLY A 98 -5.96 -5.12 -12.78
N SER A 99 -5.02 -5.43 -13.67
CA SER A 99 -3.84 -4.61 -13.94
C SER A 99 -4.17 -3.32 -14.71
N ASN A 100 -3.22 -2.38 -14.77
CA ASN A 100 -3.25 -1.16 -15.59
C ASN A 100 -4.39 -0.18 -15.23
N LYS A 101 -4.59 0.06 -13.92
CA LYS A 101 -5.65 0.93 -13.42
C LYS A 101 -5.09 2.22 -12.82
N THR A 102 -5.69 3.34 -13.21
CA THR A 102 -5.56 4.61 -12.51
C THR A 102 -6.91 4.95 -11.88
N ILE A 103 -6.94 5.18 -10.58
CA ILE A 103 -8.16 5.53 -9.83
C ILE A 103 -7.96 6.91 -9.22
N LEU A 104 -8.83 7.85 -9.58
CA LEU A 104 -8.83 9.22 -9.07
C LEU A 104 -10.07 9.41 -8.20
N ALA A 105 -9.86 9.58 -6.89
CA ALA A 105 -10.93 9.61 -5.90
C ALA A 105 -10.88 10.84 -4.98
N THR A 106 -10.13 11.88 -5.35
CA THR A 106 -10.07 13.13 -4.57
C THR A 106 -11.47 13.70 -4.33
N GLY A 107 -11.81 13.93 -3.06
CA GLY A 107 -13.13 14.41 -2.63
C GLY A 107 -14.19 13.31 -2.45
N ALA A 108 -13.96 12.09 -2.96
CA ALA A 108 -14.89 10.98 -2.80
C ALA A 108 -14.76 10.33 -1.41
N THR A 109 -15.87 9.82 -0.88
CA THR A 109 -15.88 8.87 0.24
C THR A 109 -16.45 7.55 -0.25
N ILE A 110 -15.62 6.51 -0.27
CA ILE A 110 -15.99 5.16 -0.62
C ILE A 110 -16.24 4.40 0.68
N TYR A 111 -17.49 4.03 0.91
CA TYR A 111 -17.91 3.35 2.13
C TYR A 111 -18.38 1.93 1.84
N GLN A 112 -17.72 0.94 2.46
CA GLN A 112 -18.12 -0.45 2.39
C GLN A 112 -19.14 -0.76 3.48
N VAL A 113 -20.39 -0.92 3.07
CA VAL A 113 -21.52 -1.19 3.98
C VAL A 113 -21.52 -2.64 4.47
N ASN A 114 -20.88 -3.57 3.73
CA ASN A 114 -20.74 -4.94 4.17
C ASN A 114 -19.43 -5.10 4.95
N PRO A 115 -19.48 -5.19 6.29
CA PRO A 115 -18.29 -5.21 7.12
C PRO A 115 -17.41 -6.43 6.78
N GLN A 116 -17.98 -7.55 6.36
CA GLN A 116 -17.21 -8.77 6.02
C GLN A 116 -16.41 -8.67 4.70
N LYS A 117 -16.46 -7.53 4.00
CA LYS A 117 -15.80 -7.34 2.71
C LYS A 117 -14.74 -6.26 2.80
N GLN A 118 -13.67 -6.48 2.04
CA GLN A 118 -12.62 -5.49 1.80
C GLN A 118 -13.15 -4.42 0.85
N ILE A 119 -12.49 -3.26 0.78
CA ILE A 119 -12.80 -2.29 -0.28
C ILE A 119 -12.01 -2.60 -1.53
N ILE A 120 -10.69 -2.80 -1.42
CA ILE A 120 -9.82 -3.07 -2.57
C ILE A 120 -9.11 -4.40 -2.39
N ASN A 121 -9.14 -5.25 -3.41
CA ASN A 121 -8.33 -6.45 -3.48
C ASN A 121 -7.96 -6.83 -4.93
N ASN A 122 -7.15 -7.87 -5.07
CA ASN A 122 -6.92 -8.56 -6.35
C ASN A 122 -6.85 -10.08 -6.14
N ASN A 123 -7.19 -10.80 -7.20
CA ASN A 123 -7.00 -12.25 -7.26
C ASN A 123 -5.53 -12.59 -7.55
N CYS A 124 -5.08 -13.74 -7.05
CA CYS A 124 -3.77 -14.29 -7.42
C CYS A 124 -3.93 -15.21 -8.63
N THR A 125 -3.37 -14.79 -9.77
CA THR A 125 -3.50 -15.50 -11.06
C THR A 125 -2.15 -15.80 -11.70
N LYS A 126 -1.07 -15.14 -11.26
CA LYS A 126 0.28 -15.28 -11.83
C LYS A 126 1.35 -15.17 -10.75
N LEU A 127 2.36 -16.03 -10.84
CA LEU A 127 3.54 -16.02 -9.97
C LEU A 127 4.48 -14.84 -10.28
N ASN A 128 5.50 -14.67 -9.43
CA ASN A 128 6.60 -13.71 -9.59
C ASN A 128 6.13 -12.25 -9.59
N TYR A 129 5.22 -11.89 -8.68
CA TYR A 129 4.72 -10.51 -8.52
C TYR A 129 3.89 -10.01 -9.71
N ARG A 130 3.26 -10.92 -10.46
CA ARG A 130 2.52 -10.57 -11.71
C ARG A 130 1.01 -10.73 -11.63
N SER A 131 0.46 -10.99 -10.44
CA SER A 131 -0.99 -11.14 -10.28
C SER A 131 -1.74 -9.81 -10.45
N ILE A 132 -1.07 -8.69 -10.14
CA ILE A 132 -1.57 -7.35 -10.43
C ILE A 132 -0.41 -6.39 -10.69
N GLU A 133 -0.53 -5.57 -11.74
CA GLU A 133 0.54 -4.65 -12.13
C GLU A 133 0.03 -3.26 -12.52
N ASN A 134 0.89 -2.26 -12.34
CA ASN A 134 0.68 -0.90 -12.85
C ASN A 134 -0.61 -0.25 -12.33
N ILE A 135 -0.68 -0.11 -11.01
CA ILE A 135 -1.82 0.48 -10.32
C ILE A 135 -1.44 1.85 -9.74
N SER A 136 -2.29 2.85 -9.95
CA SER A 136 -2.21 4.13 -9.27
C SER A 136 -3.55 4.50 -8.67
N ILE A 137 -3.58 4.84 -7.38
CA ILE A 137 -4.78 5.30 -6.68
C ILE A 137 -4.44 6.61 -5.99
N THR A 138 -5.19 7.66 -6.31
CA THR A 138 -4.99 8.99 -5.74
C THR A 138 -6.26 9.50 -5.07
N GLY A 139 -6.13 9.96 -3.83
CA GLY A 139 -7.23 10.59 -3.10
C GLY A 139 -8.25 9.62 -2.52
N GLY A 140 -9.31 10.21 -1.99
CA GLY A 140 -10.47 9.50 -1.46
C GLY A 140 -10.34 9.14 0.02
N ARG A 141 -11.50 9.08 0.68
CA ARG A 141 -11.67 8.43 1.98
C ARG A 141 -12.22 7.02 1.74
N TRP A 142 -11.54 6.01 2.24
CA TRP A 142 -11.83 4.60 2.05
C TRP A 142 -12.13 4.00 3.41
N GLU A 143 -13.39 3.66 3.66
CA GLU A 143 -13.88 3.33 5.00
C GLU A 143 -14.72 2.06 4.98
N ILE A 144 -14.46 1.15 5.92
CA ILE A 144 -15.28 -0.03 6.18
C ILE A 144 -16.24 0.25 7.34
N ALA A 145 -17.44 -0.31 7.27
CA ALA A 145 -18.35 -0.28 8.40
C ALA A 145 -17.71 -0.93 9.64
N ASP A 146 -17.69 -0.22 10.76
CA ASP A 146 -17.30 -0.79 12.05
C ASP A 146 -18.44 -1.66 12.58
N ASN A 147 -18.19 -2.96 12.77
CA ASN A 147 -19.16 -3.83 13.42
C ASN A 147 -18.48 -4.82 14.37
N ALA A 148 -19.15 -5.12 15.49
CA ALA A 148 -18.64 -6.03 16.51
C ALA A 148 -18.55 -7.49 16.05
N ARG A 149 -19.20 -7.85 14.94
CA ARG A 149 -19.23 -9.21 14.34
C ARG A 149 -18.23 -9.36 13.20
N MET A 150 -17.28 -8.42 13.07
CA MET A 150 -16.25 -8.47 12.06
C MET A 150 -15.47 -9.76 12.20
N LEU A 151 -15.40 -10.52 11.12
CA LEU A 151 -14.47 -11.62 11.03
C LEU A 151 -13.07 -11.04 11.24
N ARG A 152 -12.32 -11.67 12.14
CA ARG A 152 -10.86 -11.47 12.21
C ARG A 152 -10.29 -11.74 10.80
N ASP A 153 -9.17 -11.11 10.46
CA ASP A 153 -8.42 -11.37 9.23
C ASP A 153 -8.97 -10.74 7.93
N THR A 154 -9.61 -9.56 8.03
CA THR A 154 -9.95 -8.74 6.85
C THR A 154 -9.06 -7.50 6.77
N SER A 155 -9.02 -6.88 5.58
CA SER A 155 -8.18 -5.70 5.30
C SER A 155 -9.00 -4.70 4.50
N THR A 156 -8.92 -3.41 4.82
CA THR A 156 -9.64 -2.36 4.07
C THR A 156 -9.14 -2.32 2.62
N ILE A 157 -7.82 -2.30 2.45
CA ILE A 157 -7.13 -2.37 1.16
C ILE A 157 -6.10 -3.48 1.22
N ARG A 158 -6.08 -4.35 0.20
CA ARG A 158 -5.08 -5.41 0.09
C ARG A 158 -4.54 -5.55 -1.32
N PHE A 159 -3.24 -5.76 -1.43
CA PHE A 159 -2.58 -6.18 -2.66
C PHE A 159 -1.79 -7.47 -2.45
N ASN A 160 -1.96 -8.41 -3.38
CA ASN A 160 -1.35 -9.74 -3.33
C ASN A 160 -0.55 -10.00 -4.61
N HIS A 161 0.69 -10.46 -4.48
CA HIS A 161 1.52 -10.85 -5.64
C HIS A 161 1.60 -9.78 -6.73
N GLY A 162 1.75 -8.52 -6.32
CA GLY A 162 1.66 -7.37 -7.20
C GLY A 162 2.98 -6.62 -7.44
N GLN A 163 3.01 -5.80 -8.48
CA GLN A 163 4.12 -4.89 -8.74
C GLN A 163 3.73 -3.53 -9.31
N ASN A 164 4.58 -2.52 -9.07
CA ASN A 164 4.42 -1.15 -9.60
C ASN A 164 3.08 -0.53 -9.16
N ILE A 165 2.90 -0.42 -7.84
CA ILE A 165 1.66 0.06 -7.22
C ILE A 165 1.94 1.38 -6.50
N LYS A 166 1.12 2.41 -6.76
CA LYS A 166 1.23 3.73 -6.13
C LYS A 166 -0.09 4.11 -5.46
N LEU A 167 -0.04 4.33 -4.16
CA LEU A 167 -1.15 4.84 -3.35
C LEU A 167 -0.77 6.23 -2.87
N SER A 168 -1.58 7.25 -3.15
CA SER A 168 -1.21 8.63 -2.88
C SER A 168 -2.37 9.47 -2.33
N ASN A 169 -2.11 10.24 -1.28
CA ASN A 169 -3.06 11.18 -0.68
C ASN A 169 -4.41 10.54 -0.29
N MET A 170 -4.40 9.25 0.09
CA MET A 170 -5.59 8.52 0.49
C MET A 170 -5.83 8.68 1.99
N THR A 171 -7.08 8.67 2.42
CA THR A 171 -7.46 8.43 3.82
C THR A 171 -8.09 7.06 3.92
N VAL A 172 -7.46 6.13 4.62
CA VAL A 172 -7.91 4.74 4.81
C VAL A 172 -8.30 4.56 6.27
N MET A 173 -9.56 4.21 6.49
CA MET A 173 -10.17 4.08 7.80
C MET A 173 -10.49 2.61 8.04
N THR A 174 -9.92 2.07 9.10
CA THR A 174 -10.05 0.67 9.49
C THR A 174 -10.46 0.56 10.95
N ASN A 175 -10.61 -0.65 11.46
CA ASN A 175 -10.85 -0.92 12.88
C ASN A 175 -9.65 -1.69 13.51
N TYR A 176 -9.65 -1.87 14.82
CA TYR A 176 -8.59 -2.61 15.55
C TYR A 176 -8.71 -4.15 15.47
N ARG A 177 -9.41 -4.67 14.46
CA ARG A 177 -9.61 -6.12 14.18
C ARG A 177 -9.23 -6.49 12.75
N SER A 178 -8.75 -5.52 11.96
CA SER A 178 -8.45 -5.64 10.54
C SER A 178 -7.25 -4.76 10.19
N HIS A 179 -6.63 -5.04 9.04
CA HIS A 179 -5.55 -4.21 8.52
C HIS A 179 -6.10 -3.05 7.70
N GLY A 180 -5.50 -1.87 7.82
CA GLY A 180 -5.85 -0.74 6.96
C GLY A 180 -5.34 -0.98 5.53
N VAL A 181 -4.03 -1.16 5.40
CA VAL A 181 -3.39 -1.53 4.12
C VAL A 181 -2.52 -2.76 4.33
N GLU A 182 -2.82 -3.82 3.59
CA GLU A 182 -2.08 -5.08 3.61
C GLU A 182 -1.37 -5.32 2.27
N ILE A 183 -0.07 -5.58 2.33
CA ILE A 183 0.83 -5.69 1.18
C ILE A 183 1.50 -7.06 1.25
N ILE A 184 0.96 -8.04 0.51
CA ILE A 184 1.41 -9.44 0.58
C ILE A 184 2.21 -9.77 -0.67
N ALA A 185 3.48 -10.17 -0.49
CA ALA A 185 4.37 -10.55 -1.58
C ALA A 185 4.32 -9.57 -2.77
N CYS A 186 4.53 -8.28 -2.51
CA CYS A 186 4.53 -7.24 -3.54
C CYS A 186 5.93 -6.63 -3.76
N ARG A 187 6.16 -6.03 -4.93
CA ARG A 187 7.38 -5.27 -5.18
C ARG A 187 7.16 -3.91 -5.84
N ASN A 188 8.08 -2.97 -5.61
CA ASN A 188 8.02 -1.64 -6.20
C ASN A 188 6.69 -0.94 -5.88
N MET A 189 6.40 -0.78 -4.59
CA MET A 189 5.18 -0.14 -4.12
C MET A 189 5.49 1.13 -3.34
N THR A 190 4.66 2.16 -3.52
CA THR A 190 4.77 3.42 -2.80
C THR A 190 3.45 3.80 -2.16
N LEU A 191 3.47 4.08 -0.86
CA LEU A 191 2.41 4.80 -0.13
C LEU A 191 2.95 6.20 0.17
N SER A 192 2.28 7.25 -0.32
CA SER A 192 2.76 8.63 -0.19
C SER A 192 1.65 9.59 0.25
N GLY A 193 1.86 10.34 1.32
CA GLY A 193 0.89 11.36 1.75
C GLY A 193 -0.42 10.78 2.30
N CYS A 194 -0.44 9.49 2.65
CA CYS A 194 -1.67 8.80 3.08
C CYS A 194 -1.90 8.90 4.59
N LYS A 195 -3.17 8.87 4.99
CA LYS A 195 -3.60 8.62 6.37
C LYS A 195 -4.14 7.20 6.45
N VAL A 196 -3.61 6.36 7.34
CA VAL A 196 -4.11 5.00 7.59
C VAL A 196 -4.41 4.86 9.08
N ILE A 197 -5.69 4.93 9.44
CA ILE A 197 -6.12 5.14 10.83
C ILE A 197 -7.11 4.06 11.24
N ALA A 198 -6.78 3.33 12.31
CA ALA A 198 -7.71 2.48 13.02
C ALA A 198 -8.54 3.31 14.01
N GLU A 199 -9.87 3.22 13.88
CA GLU A 199 -10.85 3.84 14.75
C GLU A 199 -11.48 2.83 15.71
N GLY A 200 -12.15 3.35 16.74
CA GLY A 200 -12.70 2.57 17.85
C GLY A 200 -11.70 2.36 18.99
N THR A 201 -12.04 1.43 19.89
CA THR A 201 -11.23 1.11 21.08
C THR A 201 -10.51 -0.22 20.88
N PRO A 202 -9.17 -0.26 20.88
CA PRO A 202 -8.44 -1.52 20.84
C PRO A 202 -8.62 -2.30 22.13
N SER A 203 -8.56 -3.64 22.05
CA SER A 203 -8.29 -4.44 23.24
C SER A 203 -6.88 -4.14 23.76
N ALA A 204 -6.64 -4.28 25.07
CA ALA A 204 -5.33 -4.01 25.67
C ALA A 204 -4.17 -4.83 25.06
N THR A 205 -4.50 -5.95 24.40
CA THR A 205 -3.55 -6.85 23.75
C THR A 205 -3.61 -6.80 22.22
N CYS A 206 -4.35 -5.86 21.62
CA CYS A 206 -4.46 -5.73 20.17
C CYS A 206 -3.07 -5.60 19.53
N LEU A 207 -2.83 -6.43 18.52
CA LEU A 207 -1.59 -6.47 17.76
C LEU A 207 -1.78 -6.09 16.29
N GLU A 208 -3.02 -5.82 15.87
CA GLU A 208 -3.38 -5.54 14.48
C GLU A 208 -2.65 -4.32 13.95
N GLU A 209 -2.02 -4.52 12.79
CA GLU A 209 -1.27 -3.54 12.04
C GLU A 209 -2.19 -2.62 11.23
N ALA A 210 -2.03 -1.30 11.35
CA ALA A 210 -2.69 -0.38 10.41
C ALA A 210 -2.10 -0.52 8.99
N VAL A 211 -0.78 -0.69 8.88
CA VAL A 211 -0.11 -1.04 7.62
C VAL A 211 0.73 -2.30 7.81
N GLN A 212 0.44 -3.34 7.04
CA GLN A 212 1.15 -4.62 7.07
C GLN A 212 1.86 -4.86 5.74
N ILE A 213 3.16 -5.13 5.83
CA ILE A 213 3.99 -5.64 4.74
C ILE A 213 4.26 -7.10 5.07
N ASP A 214 3.65 -8.02 4.34
CA ASP A 214 3.64 -9.44 4.68
C ASP A 214 4.31 -10.33 3.63
N LEU A 215 4.73 -11.50 4.09
CA LEU A 215 5.09 -12.61 3.24
C LEU A 215 3.83 -13.42 2.89
N ALA A 216 3.88 -14.17 1.80
CA ALA A 216 2.81 -15.07 1.45
C ALA A 216 3.08 -16.47 2.03
N SER A 217 2.41 -16.80 3.12
CA SER A 217 2.37 -18.17 3.68
C SER A 217 0.92 -18.56 4.00
N LYS A 218 0.61 -19.86 4.19
CA LYS A 218 -0.77 -20.27 4.50
C LYS A 218 -1.27 -19.65 5.80
N ALA A 219 -0.38 -19.49 6.78
CA ALA A 219 -0.73 -18.97 8.10
C ALA A 219 -0.89 -17.45 8.15
N THR A 220 -0.13 -16.71 7.35
CA THR A 220 -0.15 -15.23 7.35
C THR A 220 -1.06 -14.66 6.26
N ALA A 221 -1.20 -15.38 5.15
CA ALA A 221 -2.03 -14.98 4.01
C ALA A 221 -3.05 -16.08 3.63
N PRO A 222 -3.95 -16.50 4.56
CA PRO A 222 -4.89 -17.60 4.31
C PRO A 222 -5.83 -17.35 3.13
N THR A 223 -6.18 -16.09 2.88
CA THR A 223 -6.99 -15.68 1.73
C THR A 223 -6.23 -15.77 0.40
N VAL A 224 -4.91 -15.66 0.41
CA VAL A 224 -4.07 -15.90 -0.78
C VAL A 224 -3.96 -17.40 -1.06
N ALA A 225 -3.90 -18.22 -0.01
CA ALA A 225 -3.84 -19.68 -0.13
C ALA A 225 -5.06 -20.27 -0.88
N GLN A 226 -6.22 -19.60 -0.82
CA GLN A 226 -7.44 -20.00 -1.55
C GLN A 226 -7.26 -20.00 -3.08
N PHE A 227 -6.30 -19.25 -3.62
CA PHE A 227 -5.99 -19.25 -5.06
C PHE A 227 -5.03 -20.37 -5.47
N GLY A 228 -4.41 -21.07 -4.52
CA GLY A 228 -3.50 -22.18 -4.77
C GLY A 228 -2.20 -22.11 -3.96
N GLU A 229 -1.64 -23.28 -3.66
CA GLU A 229 -0.46 -23.40 -2.80
C GLU A 229 0.78 -22.69 -3.37
N GLN A 230 0.91 -22.61 -4.69
CA GLN A 230 2.02 -21.94 -5.36
C GLN A 230 2.16 -20.45 -4.96
N TYR A 231 1.07 -19.81 -4.52
CA TYR A 231 1.05 -18.42 -4.10
C TYR A 231 1.45 -18.20 -2.63
N VAL A 232 1.67 -19.25 -1.86
CA VAL A 232 1.96 -19.16 -0.41
C VAL A 232 3.20 -19.96 -0.03
N GLN A 233 4.28 -19.78 -0.81
CA GLN A 233 5.56 -20.48 -0.65
C GLN A 233 6.63 -19.58 -0.01
N GLY A 234 6.22 -18.61 0.80
CA GLY A 234 7.13 -17.72 1.54
C GLY A 234 7.65 -16.53 0.72
N GLN A 235 6.98 -16.15 -0.36
CA GLN A 235 7.35 -14.97 -1.14
C GLN A 235 7.21 -13.70 -0.28
N THR A 236 8.22 -12.81 -0.31
CA THR A 236 8.29 -11.61 0.55
C THR A 236 8.11 -10.32 -0.25
N CYS A 237 8.19 -9.17 0.41
CA CYS A 237 8.09 -7.86 -0.24
C CYS A 237 9.45 -7.21 -0.51
N TYR A 238 9.54 -6.47 -1.62
CA TYR A 238 10.77 -5.83 -2.11
C TYR A 238 10.54 -4.38 -2.56
N ASN A 239 11.44 -3.46 -2.23
CA ASN A 239 11.37 -2.06 -2.70
C ASN A 239 10.03 -1.41 -2.34
N ILE A 240 9.71 -1.38 -1.05
CA ILE A 240 8.49 -0.74 -0.54
C ILE A 240 8.88 0.60 0.07
N THR A 241 8.20 1.67 -0.35
CA THR A 241 8.39 3.01 0.19
C THR A 241 7.11 3.49 0.85
N VAL A 242 7.18 3.90 2.11
CA VAL A 242 6.12 4.59 2.83
C VAL A 242 6.64 5.96 3.21
N GLN A 243 6.03 7.02 2.67
CA GLN A 243 6.53 8.37 2.84
C GLN A 243 5.45 9.39 3.16
N ASN A 244 5.76 10.33 4.05
CA ASN A 244 4.89 11.44 4.39
C ASN A 244 3.47 10.98 4.83
N CYS A 245 3.36 9.83 5.49
CA CYS A 245 2.09 9.25 5.90
C CYS A 245 1.82 9.50 7.39
N THR A 246 0.53 9.54 7.76
CA THR A 246 0.09 9.43 9.16
C THR A 246 -0.52 8.05 9.37
N ILE A 247 0.02 7.26 10.29
CA ILE A 247 -0.37 5.87 10.50
C ILE A 247 -0.68 5.64 11.98
N LYS A 248 -1.85 5.08 12.28
CA LYS A 248 -2.27 4.77 13.65
C LYS A 248 -3.03 3.45 13.69
N GLY A 249 -2.55 2.50 14.50
CA GLY A 249 -3.19 1.19 14.70
C GLY A 249 -2.79 0.56 16.03
N GLY A 250 -3.19 -0.69 16.28
CA GLY A 250 -2.72 -1.44 17.45
C GLY A 250 -1.20 -1.53 17.40
N ARG A 251 -0.70 -1.97 16.24
CA ARG A 251 0.60 -1.58 15.67
C ARG A 251 0.42 -0.54 14.58
N GLY A 252 1.40 0.34 14.43
CA GLY A 252 1.41 1.34 13.36
C GLY A 252 1.70 0.69 12.00
N LEU A 253 2.98 0.47 11.71
CA LEU A 253 3.45 -0.18 10.47
C LEU A 253 4.35 -1.36 10.84
N CYS A 254 4.10 -2.53 10.24
CA CYS A 254 4.90 -3.73 10.47
C CYS A 254 5.28 -4.40 9.14
N CYS A 255 6.57 -4.67 8.95
CA CYS A 255 6.99 -5.80 8.14
C CYS A 255 6.87 -7.05 8.99
N ASN A 256 6.05 -8.00 8.57
CA ASN A 256 5.72 -9.16 9.36
C ASN A 256 6.67 -10.34 9.06
N LYS A 257 6.52 -11.40 9.85
CA LYS A 257 7.15 -12.69 9.63
C LYS A 257 6.14 -13.79 9.93
N THR A 258 6.42 -15.01 9.51
CA THR A 258 5.71 -16.18 10.02
C THR A 258 6.58 -16.96 10.99
N ALA A 259 6.04 -17.27 12.16
CA ALA A 259 6.64 -18.22 13.10
C ALA A 259 6.09 -19.65 12.98
N THR A 260 5.00 -19.80 12.23
CA THR A 260 4.23 -21.03 12.13
C THR A 260 4.76 -21.90 10.99
N GLU A 261 4.07 -23.01 10.69
CA GLU A 261 4.45 -23.92 9.61
C GLU A 261 5.86 -24.52 9.81
N ASN A 262 6.14 -24.99 11.04
CA ASN A 262 7.40 -25.62 11.46
C ASN A 262 8.64 -24.79 11.10
N LYS A 263 8.54 -23.46 11.23
CA LYS A 263 9.60 -22.50 10.90
C LYS A 263 10.06 -22.53 9.43
N ARG A 264 9.30 -23.15 8.52
CA ARG A 264 9.66 -23.32 7.10
C ARG A 264 10.08 -22.02 6.42
N PHE A 265 9.45 -20.91 6.77
CA PHE A 265 9.70 -19.60 6.16
C PHE A 265 10.43 -18.60 7.09
N TYR A 266 11.08 -19.06 8.17
CA TYR A 266 11.85 -18.19 9.07
C TYR A 266 12.96 -17.40 8.37
N ASN A 267 13.50 -17.97 7.29
CA ASN A 267 14.58 -17.37 6.50
C ASN A 267 14.07 -16.55 5.31
N CYS A 268 12.76 -16.35 5.17
CA CYS A 268 12.18 -15.45 4.20
C CYS A 268 12.24 -14.01 4.74
N TYR A 269 12.93 -13.14 4.00
CA TYR A 269 13.15 -11.75 4.40
C TYR A 269 12.57 -10.76 3.39
N HIS A 270 11.98 -9.70 3.91
CA HIS A 270 11.67 -8.48 3.18
C HIS A 270 12.97 -7.71 2.86
N LYS A 271 12.97 -6.97 1.76
CA LYS A 271 14.16 -6.30 1.26
C LYS A 271 13.88 -4.86 0.84
N ASN A 272 14.80 -3.96 1.19
CA ASN A 272 14.78 -2.57 0.73
C ASN A 272 13.46 -1.86 1.07
N ILE A 273 13.21 -1.71 2.37
CA ILE A 273 12.02 -1.05 2.90
C ILE A 273 12.40 0.34 3.39
N VAL A 274 11.75 1.36 2.85
CA VAL A 274 11.99 2.77 3.14
C VAL A 274 10.77 3.35 3.84
N VAL A 275 10.97 3.95 5.02
CA VAL A 275 9.95 4.69 5.76
C VAL A 275 10.49 6.08 6.07
N THR A 276 9.88 7.12 5.50
CA THR A 276 10.43 8.49 5.61
C THR A 276 9.39 9.58 5.80
N GLY A 277 9.63 10.52 6.71
CA GLY A 277 8.73 11.68 6.91
C GLY A 277 7.34 11.31 7.46
N CYS A 278 7.17 10.14 8.05
CA CYS A 278 5.88 9.66 8.56
C CYS A 278 5.67 10.02 10.04
N ASP A 279 4.41 10.17 10.46
CA ASP A 279 3.98 10.10 11.86
C ASP A 279 3.29 8.76 12.11
N ILE A 280 3.89 7.91 12.95
CA ILE A 280 3.48 6.52 13.15
C ILE A 280 3.20 6.27 14.62
N THR A 281 1.99 5.83 14.94
CA THR A 281 1.56 5.52 16.30
C THR A 281 1.10 4.06 16.42
N GLY A 282 1.72 3.31 17.33
CA GLY A 282 1.21 2.02 17.82
C GLY A 282 0.49 2.25 19.15
N VAL A 283 -0.81 1.98 19.22
CA VAL A 283 -1.64 2.32 20.38
C VAL A 283 -1.46 1.32 21.52
N THR A 284 -1.37 0.03 21.20
CA THR A 284 -1.30 -1.06 22.20
C THR A 284 -0.02 -1.88 22.07
N SER A 285 0.71 -1.70 20.97
CA SER A 285 1.93 -2.43 20.65
C SER A 285 2.97 -1.52 19.99
N GLU A 286 3.98 -2.12 19.34
CA GLU A 286 5.03 -1.40 18.64
C GLU A 286 4.50 -0.43 17.58
N ALA A 287 5.16 0.71 17.43
CA ALA A 287 4.78 1.68 16.42
C ALA A 287 5.32 1.33 15.03
N LEU A 288 6.61 1.00 14.95
CA LEU A 288 7.27 0.60 13.71
C LEU A 288 8.05 -0.71 13.90
N CYS A 289 7.62 -1.77 13.22
CA CYS A 289 8.27 -3.07 13.20
C CYS A 289 8.86 -3.38 11.83
N MET A 290 10.11 -3.84 11.81
CA MET A 290 10.81 -4.36 10.64
C MET A 290 11.29 -5.77 10.97
N HIS A 291 10.36 -6.71 11.01
CA HIS A 291 10.69 -8.11 11.25
C HIS A 291 11.21 -8.76 9.98
N ASN A 292 12.23 -9.62 10.10
CA ASN A 292 12.88 -10.31 8.99
C ASN A 292 13.07 -9.40 7.77
N THR A 293 13.68 -8.24 7.99
CA THR A 293 13.89 -7.24 6.94
C THR A 293 15.36 -6.82 6.91
N TYR A 294 15.93 -6.66 5.72
CA TYR A 294 17.27 -6.08 5.55
C TYR A 294 17.31 -5.03 4.44
N GLY A 295 18.24 -4.08 4.56
CA GLY A 295 18.23 -2.85 3.76
C GLY A 295 17.14 -1.90 4.20
N VAL A 296 16.97 -1.72 5.52
CA VAL A 296 15.94 -0.84 6.08
C VAL A 296 16.44 0.60 6.07
N THR A 297 15.65 1.54 5.57
CA THR A 297 15.88 2.99 5.75
C THR A 297 14.70 3.60 6.48
N VAL A 298 14.91 4.07 7.70
CA VAL A 298 13.93 4.78 8.53
C VAL A 298 14.47 6.17 8.79
N LYS A 299 13.89 7.19 8.11
CA LYS A 299 14.43 8.55 8.10
C LYS A 299 13.40 9.62 8.44
N ASN A 300 13.76 10.57 9.31
CA ASN A 300 12.96 11.76 9.58
C ASN A 300 11.49 11.47 9.96
N ASN A 301 11.24 10.37 10.67
CA ASN A 301 9.89 10.02 11.12
C ASN A 301 9.67 10.47 12.56
N VAL A 302 8.39 10.57 12.94
CA VAL A 302 7.97 10.59 14.35
C VAL A 302 7.28 9.26 14.66
N ILE A 303 7.80 8.51 15.63
CA ILE A 303 7.40 7.13 15.89
C ILE A 303 7.03 7.01 17.37
N ARG A 304 5.79 6.62 17.69
CA ARG A 304 5.25 6.60 19.05
C ARG A 304 4.58 5.28 19.41
N SER A 305 5.20 4.48 20.26
CA SER A 305 4.55 3.34 20.89
C SER A 305 3.90 3.76 22.21
N LEU A 306 2.58 3.70 22.28
CA LEU A 306 1.80 3.93 23.50
C LEU A 306 1.63 2.66 24.33
N GLY A 307 2.08 1.50 23.83
CA GLY A 307 2.03 0.22 24.53
C GLY A 307 2.61 0.29 25.95
N THR A 308 1.89 -0.30 26.91
CA THR A 308 2.20 -0.22 28.35
C THR A 308 3.01 -1.41 28.87
N ARG A 309 3.25 -2.43 28.05
CA ARG A 309 3.98 -3.66 28.40
C ARG A 309 5.50 -3.42 28.36
N LEU A 310 6.02 -2.73 29.36
CA LEU A 310 7.41 -2.23 29.39
C LEU A 310 8.49 -3.33 29.47
N ASP A 311 8.12 -4.58 29.72
CA ASP A 311 9.00 -5.75 29.73
C ASP A 311 8.92 -6.61 28.45
N LYS A 312 8.00 -6.28 27.54
CA LYS A 312 7.79 -7.00 26.28
C LYS A 312 8.16 -6.16 25.07
N THR A 313 8.43 -6.81 23.94
CA THR A 313 8.72 -6.13 22.66
C THR A 313 7.57 -5.24 22.22
N TYR A 314 6.34 -5.56 22.62
CA TYR A 314 5.08 -4.85 22.37
C TYR A 314 4.98 -3.44 22.97
N SER A 315 6.09 -2.82 23.33
CA SER A 315 6.14 -1.40 23.68
C SER A 315 7.31 -0.69 23.02
N ILE A 316 8.05 -1.35 22.12
CA ILE A 316 9.19 -0.75 21.45
C ILE A 316 8.71 0.30 20.43
N GLY A 317 9.36 1.47 20.38
CA GLY A 317 9.06 2.50 19.39
C GLY A 317 9.38 2.01 17.96
N LEU A 318 10.67 1.77 17.69
CA LEU A 318 11.18 1.21 16.44
C LEU A 318 11.90 -0.12 16.69
N ASN A 319 11.39 -1.21 16.13
CA ASN A 319 11.92 -2.56 16.31
C ASN A 319 12.37 -3.17 14.97
N VAL A 320 13.68 -3.27 14.75
CA VAL A 320 14.27 -4.04 13.65
C VAL A 320 14.73 -5.39 14.22
N ALA A 321 14.01 -6.46 13.91
CA ALA A 321 14.28 -7.76 14.51
C ALA A 321 14.39 -8.87 13.47
N SER A 322 15.39 -9.71 13.62
CA SER A 322 15.57 -10.93 12.85
C SER A 322 15.18 -12.14 13.70
N PHE A 323 14.52 -13.11 13.09
CA PHE A 323 14.15 -14.38 13.73
C PHE A 323 14.68 -15.60 12.99
N GLY A 324 15.09 -15.43 11.74
CA GLY A 324 15.74 -16.48 10.95
C GLY A 324 17.26 -16.56 11.19
N ASN A 325 17.91 -17.38 10.38
CA ASN A 325 19.36 -17.51 10.31
C ASN A 325 19.86 -17.15 8.91
N VAL A 326 20.00 -15.85 8.64
CA VAL A 326 20.40 -15.33 7.33
C VAL A 326 21.52 -14.30 7.51
N ASN A 327 22.55 -14.37 6.67
CA ASN A 327 23.57 -13.33 6.62
C ASN A 327 23.09 -12.15 5.77
N CYS A 328 22.64 -11.08 6.42
CA CYS A 328 22.04 -9.91 5.78
C CYS A 328 23.04 -8.75 5.61
N THR A 329 24.31 -9.06 5.32
CA THR A 329 25.40 -8.07 5.38
C THR A 329 25.56 -7.21 4.13
N SER A 330 24.88 -7.52 3.04
CA SER A 330 25.03 -6.85 1.75
C SER A 330 24.39 -5.46 1.68
N MET A 331 23.51 -5.10 2.60
CA MET A 331 22.85 -3.79 2.63
C MET A 331 22.83 -3.18 4.04
N PRO A 332 23.05 -1.87 4.16
CA PRO A 332 23.02 -1.21 5.45
C PRO A 332 21.59 -1.01 5.96
N ASN A 333 21.47 -0.94 7.29
CA ASN A 333 20.30 -0.39 7.96
C ASN A 333 20.58 1.07 8.31
N ASN A 334 19.74 2.00 7.86
CA ASN A 334 19.89 3.44 8.08
C ASN A 334 18.73 3.96 8.91
N ILE A 335 18.99 4.29 10.18
CA ILE A 335 18.02 4.85 11.12
C ILE A 335 18.47 6.27 11.47
N ILE A 336 17.93 7.27 10.78
CA ILE A 336 18.51 8.61 10.74
C ILE A 336 17.46 9.70 11.00
N GLY A 337 17.73 10.63 11.91
CA GLY A 337 16.91 11.85 12.05
C GLY A 337 15.50 11.62 12.61
N ASN A 338 15.22 10.47 13.22
CA ASN A 338 13.89 10.16 13.73
C ASN A 338 13.68 10.70 15.15
N THR A 339 12.44 11.04 15.47
CA THR A 339 11.98 11.22 16.85
C THR A 339 11.21 9.98 17.28
N VAL A 340 11.71 9.23 18.26
CA VAL A 340 11.17 7.91 18.63
C VAL A 340 10.81 7.86 20.10
N TYR A 341 9.59 7.42 20.41
CA TYR A 341 9.07 7.22 21.75
C TYR A 341 8.72 5.75 21.95
N GLY A 342 9.34 5.12 22.95
CA GLY A 342 9.11 3.71 23.26
C GLY A 342 9.03 3.41 24.76
N GLY A 343 8.42 2.29 25.10
CA GLY A 343 8.32 1.73 26.44
C GLY A 343 9.56 0.94 26.83
N LEU A 344 9.70 -0.30 26.32
CA LEU A 344 10.85 -1.19 26.58
C LEU A 344 12.14 -0.69 25.95
N TYR A 345 12.09 -0.30 24.68
CA TYR A 345 13.19 0.37 23.98
C TYR A 345 12.64 1.50 23.11
N GLY A 346 13.42 2.57 22.95
CA GLY A 346 13.15 3.56 21.91
C GLY A 346 13.42 2.94 20.53
N ILE A 347 14.68 2.62 20.25
CA ILE A 347 15.14 1.94 19.05
C ILE A 347 15.79 0.60 19.44
N CYS A 348 15.34 -0.48 18.82
CA CYS A 348 15.89 -1.83 19.00
C CYS A 348 16.29 -2.40 17.63
N VAL A 349 17.52 -2.90 17.51
CA VAL A 349 18.03 -3.67 16.36
C VAL A 349 18.68 -4.94 16.90
N ARG A 350 18.12 -6.12 16.60
CA ARG A 350 18.63 -7.40 17.15
C ARG A 350 18.29 -8.62 16.31
N ALA A 351 19.10 -9.68 16.44
CA ALA A 351 18.66 -11.04 16.15
C ALA A 351 18.03 -11.62 17.42
N GLN A 352 16.79 -12.12 17.33
CA GLN A 352 16.02 -12.66 18.45
C GLN A 352 16.20 -14.18 18.57
N GLU A 353 16.13 -14.90 17.46
CA GLU A 353 16.37 -16.34 17.36
C GLU A 353 17.33 -16.54 16.18
N GLY A 354 18.42 -17.28 16.37
CA GLY A 354 19.40 -17.59 15.31
C GLY A 354 20.64 -16.69 15.25
N SER A 355 21.55 -17.03 14.33
CA SER A 355 22.86 -16.39 14.12
C SER A 355 22.86 -15.32 13.03
N THR A 356 21.70 -14.72 12.72
CA THR A 356 21.64 -13.64 11.73
C THR A 356 22.57 -12.50 12.10
N VAL A 357 23.34 -12.06 11.10
CA VAL A 357 24.20 -10.89 11.19
C VAL A 357 23.67 -9.84 10.21
N PHE A 358 23.22 -8.70 10.74
CA PHE A 358 22.88 -7.54 9.92
C PHE A 358 24.15 -6.93 9.32
N GLY A 359 24.00 -6.24 8.18
CA GLY A 359 25.06 -5.39 7.65
C GLY A 359 25.38 -4.19 8.54
N THR A 360 26.01 -3.19 7.94
CA THR A 360 26.29 -1.92 8.61
C THR A 360 25.00 -1.31 9.14
N THR A 361 24.93 -1.10 10.45
CA THR A 361 23.78 -0.45 11.09
C THR A 361 24.17 0.96 11.51
N ASN A 362 23.56 1.96 10.88
CA ASN A 362 23.76 3.38 11.13
C ASN A 362 22.60 3.92 11.95
N VAL A 363 22.87 4.37 13.18
CA VAL A 363 21.88 5.05 14.04
C VAL A 363 22.37 6.46 14.30
N LYS A 364 21.89 7.44 13.54
CA LYS A 364 22.46 8.81 13.55
C LYS A 364 21.41 9.88 13.75
N ASN A 365 21.73 10.90 14.53
CA ASN A 365 20.92 12.12 14.67
C ASN A 365 19.46 11.89 15.09
N ASN A 366 19.17 10.81 15.84
CA ASN A 366 17.83 10.54 16.33
C ASN A 366 17.61 11.20 17.70
N THR A 367 16.37 11.62 17.96
CA THR A 367 15.89 12.03 19.29
C THR A 367 15.07 10.88 19.86
N ILE A 368 15.54 10.25 20.93
CA ILE A 368 14.98 8.98 21.41
C ILE A 368 14.53 9.10 22.86
N TYR A 369 13.26 8.78 23.10
CA TYR A 369 12.61 8.79 24.38
C TYR A 369 12.26 7.36 24.79
N CYS A 370 12.54 6.99 26.05
CA CYS A 370 12.20 5.67 26.56
C CYS A 370 11.64 5.68 27.99
N LYS A 371 10.50 5.02 28.22
CA LYS A 371 9.87 4.92 29.55
C LYS A 371 10.70 4.16 30.57
N LYS A 372 11.38 3.09 30.12
CA LYS A 372 12.33 2.35 30.97
C LYS A 372 13.59 3.12 31.35
N GLY A 373 13.82 4.27 30.74
CA GLY A 373 14.95 5.14 31.01
C GLY A 373 15.96 5.21 29.87
N THR A 374 16.94 6.07 30.03
CA THR A 374 17.91 6.43 28.98
C THR A 374 18.76 5.25 28.50
N LYS A 375 19.11 4.30 29.39
CA LYS A 375 19.82 3.06 29.04
C LYS A 375 19.06 2.21 28.01
N ASN A 376 17.74 2.33 27.97
CA ASN A 376 16.86 1.62 27.06
C ASN A 376 16.48 2.43 25.81
N CYS A 377 17.01 3.64 25.63
CA CYS A 377 16.70 4.39 24.41
C CYS A 377 17.20 3.67 23.15
N LYS A 378 18.33 2.95 23.24
CA LYS A 378 18.93 2.31 22.07
C LYS A 378 19.54 0.97 22.44
N TYR A 379 19.12 -0.08 21.74
CA TYR A 379 19.68 -1.42 21.85
C TYR A 379 20.02 -1.93 20.45
N VAL A 380 21.31 -2.10 20.14
CA VAL A 380 21.78 -2.56 18.82
C VAL A 380 22.76 -3.71 19.03
N LYS A 381 22.47 -4.88 18.44
CA LYS A 381 23.32 -6.07 18.46
C LYS A 381 23.24 -6.83 17.14
N ASN A 382 24.15 -7.80 16.96
CA ASN A 382 24.17 -8.75 15.86
C ASN A 382 24.29 -8.07 14.48
N CYS A 383 25.16 -7.07 14.38
CA CYS A 383 25.50 -6.39 13.13
C CYS A 383 27.00 -6.47 12.89
N ARG A 384 27.40 -6.59 11.62
CA ARG A 384 28.81 -6.62 11.20
C ARG A 384 29.56 -5.36 11.61
N SER A 385 28.90 -4.21 11.50
CA SER A 385 29.41 -2.93 11.98
C SER A 385 28.26 -2.07 12.47
N TYR A 386 28.57 -1.22 13.44
CA TYR A 386 27.61 -0.33 14.07
C TYR A 386 28.20 1.07 14.17
N THR A 387 27.53 2.05 13.60
CA THR A 387 27.90 3.46 13.71
C THR A 387 26.79 4.22 14.41
N ALA A 388 27.12 4.92 15.49
CA ALA A 388 26.20 5.83 16.15
C ALA A 388 26.83 7.19 16.44
N SER A 389 26.14 8.25 16.05
CA SER A 389 26.59 9.64 16.23
C SER A 389 25.40 10.59 16.33
N GLY A 390 25.54 11.68 17.10
CA GLY A 390 24.55 12.77 17.17
C GLY A 390 23.17 12.39 17.73
N ASN A 391 22.99 11.20 18.32
CA ASN A 391 21.71 10.81 18.91
C ASN A 391 21.53 11.47 20.28
N LYS A 392 20.34 12.01 20.53
CA LYS A 392 19.93 12.55 21.83
C LYS A 392 18.99 11.55 22.50
N VAL A 393 19.21 11.24 23.78
CA VAL A 393 18.42 10.25 24.51
C VAL A 393 17.81 10.86 25.76
N TYR A 394 16.55 10.54 26.04
CA TYR A 394 15.79 11.09 27.15
C TYR A 394 14.94 10.02 27.82
N LYS A 395 14.72 10.16 29.13
CA LYS A 395 13.66 9.41 29.79
C LYS A 395 12.31 9.95 29.30
N TRP A 396 11.38 9.05 29.00
CA TRP A 396 9.99 9.40 28.75
C TRP A 396 9.20 9.17 30.02
N ASN A 397 8.58 10.22 30.56
CA ASN A 397 7.70 10.08 31.72
C ASN A 397 6.30 9.65 31.30
#